data_AF-L2G8J5-F1
#
_entry.id   AF-L2G8J5-F1
#
_cell.length_a   1.000
_cell.length_b   1.000
_cell.length_c   1.000
_cell.angle_alpha   90.00
_cell.angle_beta   90.00
_cell.angle_gamma   90.00
#
_symmetry.space_group_name_H-M   'P 1'
#
loop_
_entity.id
_entity.type
_entity.pdbx_description
1 polymer ?
#
loop_
_entity_poly.entity_id
_entity_poly.type
_entity_poly.pdbx_seq_one_letter_code
_entity_poly.pdbx_strand_id
1 'polypeptide(L)'
;MDSRLFKTLERFEESKVTIVERETPLRIRLAYPLVTRTDPIYLVPDDQIQLANNIAVASGLHLTEDDDFPKLCLTEHAKQGTGYAYGNPESRFILVLLS
;
A
#
# COMPACT_ATOMS: atom_id res chain seq x y z
N MET A 1 5.12 2.08 -14.77
CA MET A 1 4.84 1.44 -13.46
C MET A 1 6.11 0.72 -13.05
N ASP A 2 6.58 0.89 -11.81
CA ASP A 2 7.85 0.30 -11.36
C ASP A 2 7.75 -1.25 -11.34
N SER A 3 8.83 -1.93 -11.72
CA SER A 3 8.88 -3.39 -11.85
C SER A 3 8.67 -4.11 -10.52
N ARG A 4 9.03 -3.50 -9.38
CA ARG A 4 8.83 -4.06 -8.04
C ARG A 4 7.35 -4.06 -7.65
N LEU A 5 6.64 -2.98 -7.96
CA LEU A 5 5.20 -2.89 -7.72
C LEU A 5 4.45 -3.94 -8.55
N PHE A 6 4.76 -4.04 -9.85
CA PHE A 6 4.15 -5.04 -10.71
C PHE A 6 4.38 -6.46 -10.19
N LYS A 7 5.62 -6.80 -9.85
CA LYS A 7 5.99 -8.08 -9.25
C LYS A 7 5.28 -8.37 -7.93
N THR A 8 5.05 -7.35 -7.11
CA THR A 8 4.30 -7.49 -5.85
C THR A 8 2.86 -7.90 -6.12
N LEU A 9 2.20 -7.23 -7.07
CA LEU A 9 0.81 -7.53 -7.44
C LEU A 9 0.66 -8.90 -8.10
N GLU A 10 1.61 -9.30 -8.97
CA GLU A 10 1.65 -10.63 -9.56
C GLU A 10 1.76 -11.72 -8.47
N ARG A 11 2.65 -11.51 -7.50
CA ARG A 11 2.80 -12.45 -6.38
C ARG A 11 1.61 -12.48 -5.42
N PHE A 12 0.87 -11.38 -5.28
CA PHE A 12 -0.40 -11.38 -4.56
C PHE A 12 -1.40 -12.30 -5.25
N GLU A 13 -1.51 -12.23 -6.57
CA GLU A 13 -2.37 -13.12 -7.36
C GLU A 13 -1.95 -14.59 -7.21
N GLU A 14 -0.66 -14.90 -7.40
CA GLU A 14 -0.11 -16.26 -7.24
C GLU A 14 -0.36 -16.84 -5.84
N SER A 15 -0.25 -16.00 -4.80
CA SER A 15 -0.39 -16.38 -3.40
C SER A 15 -1.83 -16.26 -2.88
N LYS A 16 -2.79 -15.91 -3.74
CA LYS A 16 -4.21 -15.71 -3.40
C LYS A 16 -4.46 -14.63 -2.33
N VAL A 17 -3.61 -13.61 -2.27
CA VAL A 17 -3.87 -12.41 -1.47
C VAL A 17 -5.02 -11.65 -2.13
N THR A 18 -6.08 -11.40 -1.37
CA THR A 18 -7.28 -10.72 -1.84
C THR A 18 -7.09 -9.22 -1.73
N ILE A 19 -7.31 -8.50 -2.84
CA ILE A 19 -7.45 -7.04 -2.85
C ILE A 19 -8.93 -6.74 -2.77
N VAL A 20 -9.41 -6.28 -1.61
CA VAL A 20 -10.82 -5.99 -1.35
C VAL A 20 -11.26 -4.71 -2.04
N GLU A 21 -10.40 -3.69 -2.00
CA GLU A 21 -10.64 -2.38 -2.57
C GLU A 21 -9.31 -1.78 -3.04
N ARG A 22 -9.35 -0.93 -4.06
CA ARG A 22 -8.15 -0.30 -4.62
C ARG A 22 -8.43 1.13 -5.05
N GLU A 23 -7.43 1.99 -4.95
CA GLU A 23 -7.41 3.33 -5.56
C GLU A 23 -8.59 4.25 -5.19
N THR A 24 -9.29 4.84 -6.17
CA THR A 24 -10.22 5.96 -5.97
C THR A 24 -11.34 5.68 -4.96
N PRO A 25 -12.08 4.54 -5.01
CA PRO A 25 -13.06 4.21 -3.99
C PRO A 25 -12.47 4.18 -2.57
N LEU A 26 -11.31 3.54 -2.42
CA LEU A 26 -10.63 3.43 -1.13
C LEU A 26 -10.16 4.79 -0.63
N ARG A 27 -9.63 5.63 -1.52
CA ARG A 27 -9.23 7.00 -1.19
C ARG A 27 -10.41 7.82 -0.67
N ILE A 28 -11.57 7.73 -1.30
CA ILE A 28 -12.79 8.41 -0.84
C ILE A 28 -13.16 7.94 0.57
N ARG A 29 -13.15 6.61 0.80
CA ARG A 29 -13.50 6.02 2.10
C ARG A 29 -12.56 6.47 3.22
N LEU A 30 -11.27 6.59 2.91
CA LEU A 30 -10.21 7.00 3.84
C LEU A 30 -10.01 8.52 3.91
N ALA A 31 -10.87 9.30 3.25
CA ALA A 31 -10.76 10.75 3.14
C ALA A 31 -9.39 11.24 2.61
N TYR A 32 -8.73 10.45 1.76
CA TYR A 32 -7.51 10.89 1.07
C TYR A 32 -7.84 11.97 0.05
N PRO A 33 -6.99 13.02 -0.08
CA PRO A 33 -7.17 13.99 -1.15
C PRO A 33 -6.94 13.33 -2.52
N LEU A 34 -7.92 13.45 -3.42
CA LEU A 34 -7.91 12.81 -4.73
C LEU A 34 -6.90 13.43 -5.72
N VAL A 35 -6.45 14.67 -5.44
CA VAL A 35 -5.71 15.50 -6.40
C VAL A 35 -4.20 15.52 -6.16
N THR A 36 -3.73 15.03 -5.01
CA THR A 36 -2.35 15.32 -4.54
C THR A 36 -1.33 14.21 -4.74
N ARG A 37 -1.71 12.92 -4.85
CA ARG A 37 -0.77 11.82 -5.10
C ARG A 37 -1.37 10.59 -5.77
N THR A 38 -0.59 9.96 -6.65
CA THR A 38 -0.91 8.71 -7.36
C THR A 38 -0.41 7.45 -6.65
N ASP A 39 -0.02 7.56 -5.37
CA ASP A 39 0.54 6.46 -4.57
C ASP A 39 -0.44 5.28 -4.51
N PRO A 40 -0.11 4.11 -5.08
CA PRO A 40 -1.07 3.01 -5.13
C PRO A 40 -1.50 2.55 -3.73
N ILE A 41 -2.81 2.43 -3.54
CA ILE A 41 -3.40 2.09 -2.23
C ILE A 41 -4.37 0.92 -2.38
N TYR A 42 -4.16 -0.10 -1.54
CA TYR A 42 -4.90 -1.35 -1.60
C TYR A 42 -5.39 -1.75 -0.21
N LEU A 43 -6.65 -2.15 -0.15
CA LEU A 43 -7.25 -2.73 1.04
C LEU A 43 -7.10 -4.24 0.98
N VAL A 44 -6.52 -4.81 2.02
CA VAL A 44 -6.33 -6.27 2.15
C VAL A 44 -7.00 -6.77 3.44
N PRO A 45 -7.48 -8.02 3.47
CA PRO A 45 -8.00 -8.63 4.69
C PRO A 45 -6.96 -8.69 5.80
N ASP A 46 -7.42 -8.50 7.04
CA ASP A 46 -6.55 -8.46 8.23
C ASP A 46 -5.78 -9.78 8.43
N ASP A 47 -6.40 -10.92 8.08
CA ASP A 47 -5.77 -12.24 8.15
C ASP A 47 -4.67 -12.45 7.09
N GLN A 48 -4.65 -11.63 6.05
CA GLN A 48 -3.70 -11.72 4.93
C GLN A 48 -2.62 -10.64 4.95
N ILE A 49 -2.72 -9.64 5.85
CA ILE A 49 -1.76 -8.52 5.89
C ILE A 49 -0.33 -8.98 6.08
N GLN A 50 -0.09 -9.99 6.94
CA GLN A 50 1.27 -10.47 7.19
C GLN A 50 1.87 -11.11 5.95
N LEU A 51 1.07 -11.87 5.19
CA LEU A 51 1.48 -12.48 3.94
C LEU A 51 1.73 -11.39 2.88
N ALA A 52 0.83 -10.43 2.75
CA ALA A 52 0.96 -9.32 1.81
C ALA A 52 2.23 -8.49 2.09
N ASN A 53 2.52 -8.21 3.37
CA ASN A 53 3.72 -7.52 3.80
C ASN A 53 5.00 -8.30 3.46
N ASN A 54 5.01 -9.61 3.73
CA ASN A 54 6.14 -10.47 3.38
C ASN A 54 6.41 -10.48 1.86
N ILE A 55 5.36 -10.52 1.05
CA ILE A 55 5.47 -10.48 -0.41
C ILE A 55 5.99 -9.12 -0.91
N ALA A 56 5.52 -8.03 -0.33
CA ALA A 56 5.96 -6.67 -0.67
C ALA A 56 7.48 -6.52 -0.45
N VAL A 57 7.97 -6.90 0.74
CA VAL A 57 9.40 -6.87 1.06
C VAL A 57 10.19 -7.82 0.15
N ALA A 58 9.72 -9.06 -0.05
CA ALA A 58 10.37 -10.04 -0.92
C ALA A 58 10.38 -9.63 -2.41
N SER A 59 9.57 -8.65 -2.80
CA SER A 59 9.51 -8.07 -4.14
C SER A 59 10.40 -6.84 -4.29
N GLY A 60 11.08 -6.41 -3.22
CA GLY A 60 12.02 -5.29 -3.22
C GLY A 60 11.39 -3.96 -2.86
N LEU A 61 10.19 -3.95 -2.27
CA LEU A 61 9.61 -2.76 -1.65
C LEU A 61 10.22 -2.56 -0.26
N HIS A 62 10.57 -1.33 0.09
CA HIS A 62 11.17 -1.00 1.40
C HIS A 62 10.09 -0.44 2.32
N LEU A 63 10.03 -0.88 3.58
CA LEU A 63 9.10 -0.30 4.56
C LEU A 63 9.42 1.19 4.74
N THR A 64 8.39 2.02 4.74
CA THR A 64 8.54 3.45 5.06
C THR A 64 8.39 3.67 6.54
N GLU A 65 9.27 4.46 7.13
CA GLU A 65 9.09 5.03 8.46
C GLU A 65 8.19 6.28 8.41
N ASP A 66 7.73 6.71 9.58
CA ASP A 66 6.75 7.80 9.73
C ASP A 66 7.23 9.14 9.14
N ASP A 67 8.55 9.31 8.95
CA ASP A 67 9.19 10.53 8.47
C ASP A 67 9.58 10.48 6.97
N ASP A 68 9.52 9.30 6.32
CA ASP A 68 9.94 9.14 4.93
C ASP A 68 8.99 9.83 3.94
N PHE A 69 7.70 9.88 4.29
CA PHE A 69 6.66 10.53 3.50
C PHE A 69 5.73 11.35 4.39
N PRO A 70 5.27 12.53 3.95
CA PRO A 70 4.28 13.29 4.69
C PRO A 70 3.00 12.47 4.89
N LYS A 71 2.50 12.43 6.12
CA LYS A 71 1.19 11.83 6.40
C LYS A 71 0.08 12.69 5.82
N LEU A 72 -0.78 12.09 4.99
CA LEU A 72 -1.78 12.83 4.22
C LEU A 72 -3.21 12.68 4.73
N CYS A 73 -3.48 11.68 5.57
CA CYS A 73 -4.83 11.46 6.10
C CYS A 73 -4.81 10.83 7.49
N LEU A 74 -5.98 10.84 8.14
CA LEU A 74 -6.20 10.28 9.46
C LEU A 74 -5.89 8.78 9.55
N THR A 75 -6.08 8.02 8.47
CA THR A 75 -5.78 6.58 8.43
C THR A 75 -4.28 6.30 8.62
N GLU A 76 -3.42 7.15 8.04
CA GLU A 76 -1.97 7.05 8.26
C GLU A 76 -1.58 7.45 9.69
N HIS A 77 -2.29 8.42 10.29
CA HIS A 77 -2.12 8.76 11.70
C HIS A 77 -2.59 7.64 12.64
N ALA A 78 -3.64 6.93 12.26
CA ALA A 78 -4.22 5.82 13.03
C ALA A 78 -3.42 4.51 12.91
N LYS A 79 -2.33 4.49 12.11
CA LYS A 79 -1.49 3.30 11.86
C LYS A 79 -2.30 2.09 11.37
N GLN A 80 -3.37 2.33 10.61
CA GLN A 80 -4.24 1.28 10.04
C GLN A 80 -3.70 0.67 8.73
N GLY A 81 -2.41 0.84 8.44
CA GLY A 81 -1.81 0.36 7.21
C GLY A 81 -0.28 0.33 7.26
N THR A 82 0.30 -0.34 6.27
CA THR A 82 1.76 -0.45 6.07
C THR A 82 2.14 0.28 4.78
N GLY A 83 3.08 1.22 4.89
CA GLY A 83 3.61 1.98 3.76
C GLY A 83 4.94 1.43 3.26
N TYR A 84 5.17 1.56 1.96
CA TYR A 84 6.39 1.10 1.30
C TYR A 84 6.91 2.10 0.26
N ALA A 85 8.23 2.23 0.15
CA ALA A 85 8.93 3.00 -0.86
C ALA A 85 9.43 2.10 -1.99
N TYR A 86 9.38 2.63 -3.21
CA TYR A 86 9.97 2.03 -4.41
C TYR A 86 10.27 3.11 -5.45
N GLY A 87 11.00 2.79 -6.50
CA GLY A 87 11.35 3.73 -7.57
C GLY A 87 12.60 4.56 -7.30
N ASN A 88 12.94 5.42 -8.27
CA ASN A 88 13.87 6.54 -8.14
C ASN A 88 13.43 7.62 -9.15
N PRO A 89 12.89 8.78 -8.72
CA PRO A 89 12.64 9.16 -7.33
C PRO A 89 11.63 8.23 -6.64
N GLU A 90 11.72 8.14 -5.31
CA GLU A 90 10.88 7.23 -4.55
C GLU A 90 9.39 7.61 -4.63
N SER A 91 8.58 6.58 -4.85
CA SER A 91 7.12 6.56 -4.88
C SER A 91 6.63 5.68 -3.74
N ARG A 92 5.41 5.92 -3.27
CA ARG A 92 4.85 5.18 -2.13
C ARG A 92 3.78 4.19 -2.57
N PHE A 93 3.75 3.03 -1.93
CA PHE A 93 2.73 1.99 -2.01
C PHE A 93 2.17 1.75 -0.61
N ILE A 94 0.85 1.63 -0.48
CA ILE A 94 0.19 1.53 0.84
C ILE A 94 -0.75 0.33 0.87
N LEU A 95 -0.57 -0.52 1.87
CA LEU A 95 -1.52 -1.57 2.25
C LEU A 95 -2.33 -1.11 3.45
N VAL A 96 -3.65 -1.14 3.33
CA VAL A 96 -4.58 -0.76 4.40
C VAL A 96 -5.30 -2.01 4.89
N LEU A 97 -5.50 -2.08 6.20
CA LEU A 97 -6.27 -3.13 6.87
C LEU A 97 -7.77 -2.89 6.74
N LEU A 98 -8.57 -3.95 6.82
CA LEU A 98 -10.02 -3.86 6.73
C LEU A 98 -10.68 -3.31 8.00
N SER A 99 -10.01 -3.44 9.16
CA SER A 99 -10.53 -3.13 10.51
C SER A 99 -11.22 -1.78 10.67
#